data_AF-A8TLK4-F1
#
_entry.id   AF-A8TLK4-F1
#
_cell.length_a   1.000
_cell.length_b   1.000
_cell.length_c   1.000
_cell.angle_alpha   90.00
_cell.angle_beta   90.00
_cell.angle_gamma   90.00
#
_symmetry.space_group_name_H-M   'P 1'
#
loop_
_entity.id
_entity.type
_entity.pdbx_description
1 polymer ?
#
loop_
_entity_poly.entity_id
_entity_poly.type
_entity_poly.pdbx_seq_one_letter_code
_entity_poly.pdbx_strand_id
1 'polypeptide(L)'
;MDHTMPQGTDGRRRFADTVRIEAMNGGFIRADEERRLLQDGMARYNLSLEEARGVLLSTVNDQGFSLQRATEAEIRDLILVQSARNRGRRLSKAEFQQAVEMYRAKTKGRVTVDEARLRVKAIMDENNVQPKRAGWVIRSRRWYNSIKAT
;
A
#
# COMPACT_ATOMS: atom_id res chain seq x y z
N MET A 1 -15.38 -26.96 38.39
CA MET A 1 -15.60 -26.74 36.95
C MET A 1 -14.83 -25.48 36.60
N ASP A 2 -13.62 -25.65 36.08
CA ASP A 2 -12.76 -24.54 35.70
C ASP A 2 -13.17 -24.09 34.29
N HIS A 3 -13.83 -22.94 34.20
CA HIS A 3 -14.15 -22.31 32.91
C HIS A 3 -12.89 -21.62 32.39
N THR A 4 -11.96 -22.41 31.83
CA THR A 4 -10.91 -21.87 30.98
C THR A 4 -11.57 -21.41 29.67
N MET A 5 -12.07 -20.16 29.66
CA MET A 5 -12.38 -19.47 28.41
C MET A 5 -11.12 -19.58 27.52
N PRO A 6 -11.22 -19.98 26.25
CA PRO A 6 -10.06 -19.99 25.37
C PRO A 6 -9.61 -18.54 25.17
N GLN A 7 -8.67 -18.09 26.00
CA GLN A 7 -8.09 -16.73 26.01
C GLN A 7 -7.64 -16.29 24.61
N GLY A 8 -7.28 -17.26 23.74
CA GLY A 8 -6.86 -17.02 22.37
C GLY A 8 -7.96 -16.58 21.39
N THR A 9 -9.25 -16.88 21.60
CA THR A 9 -10.31 -16.45 20.67
C THR A 9 -10.80 -15.03 20.95
N ASP A 10 -10.81 -14.63 22.22
CA ASP A 10 -11.22 -13.29 22.64
C ASP A 10 -10.21 -12.21 22.24
N GLY A 11 -8.90 -12.48 22.40
CA GLY A 11 -7.83 -11.57 21.95
C GLY A 11 -7.88 -11.32 20.44
N ARG A 12 -8.08 -12.38 19.63
CA ARG A 12 -8.20 -12.26 18.17
C ARG A 12 -9.42 -11.43 17.76
N ARG A 13 -10.58 -11.62 18.39
CA ARG A 13 -11.80 -10.85 18.10
C ARG A 13 -11.59 -9.36 18.43
N ARG A 14 -11.09 -9.04 19.62
CA ARG A 14 -10.83 -7.66 20.06
C ARG A 14 -9.78 -6.97 19.17
N PHE A 15 -8.77 -7.71 18.73
CA PHE A 15 -7.80 -7.19 17.77
C PHE A 15 -8.43 -6.89 16.41
N ALA A 16 -9.29 -7.78 15.89
CA ALA A 16 -10.04 -7.53 14.65
C ALA A 16 -10.89 -6.25 14.74
N ASP A 17 -11.56 -6.02 15.86
CA ASP A 17 -12.33 -4.77 16.09
C ASP A 17 -11.43 -3.53 16.04
N THR A 18 -10.23 -3.63 16.62
CA THR A 18 -9.24 -2.53 16.59
C THR A 18 -8.76 -2.25 15.17
N VAL A 19 -8.49 -3.29 14.38
CA VAL A 19 -8.15 -3.17 12.96
C VAL A 19 -9.28 -2.50 12.18
N ARG A 20 -10.55 -2.87 12.46
CA ARG A 20 -11.71 -2.22 11.83
C ARG A 20 -11.76 -0.74 12.15
N ILE A 21 -11.63 -0.37 13.42
CA ILE A 21 -11.66 1.03 13.88
C ILE A 21 -10.57 1.84 13.17
N GLU A 22 -9.35 1.34 13.12
CA GLU A 22 -8.23 2.03 12.46
C GLU A 22 -8.52 2.27 10.97
N ALA A 23 -9.14 1.27 10.31
CA ALA A 23 -9.50 1.34 8.90
C ALA A 23 -10.80 2.10 8.61
N MET A 24 -11.63 2.45 9.61
CA MET A 24 -12.91 3.17 9.38
C MET A 24 -12.70 4.50 8.63
N ASN A 25 -11.57 5.16 8.86
CA ASN A 25 -11.22 6.42 8.21
C ASN A 25 -10.64 6.21 6.80
N GLY A 26 -11.48 5.71 5.89
CA GLY A 26 -11.16 5.62 4.47
C GLY A 26 -10.73 4.24 3.98
N GLY A 27 -10.87 3.19 4.79
CA GLY A 27 -10.66 1.80 4.37
C GLY A 27 -9.26 1.50 3.85
N PHE A 28 -8.25 2.27 4.28
CA PHE A 28 -6.86 2.15 3.86
C PHE A 28 -5.93 2.27 5.07
N ILE A 29 -5.09 1.26 5.28
CA ILE A 29 -4.11 1.22 6.37
C ILE A 29 -2.72 1.47 5.79
N ARG A 30 -2.04 2.51 6.27
CA ARG A 30 -0.67 2.87 5.92
C ARG A 30 0.34 1.88 6.51
N ALA A 31 1.56 1.84 5.97
CA ALA A 31 2.58 0.89 6.39
C ALA A 31 3.06 1.07 7.85
N ASP A 32 3.01 2.29 8.37
CA ASP A 32 3.32 2.62 9.77
C ASP A 32 2.15 2.26 10.71
N GLU A 33 0.91 2.54 10.30
CA GLU A 33 -0.31 2.08 10.99
C GLU A 33 -0.36 0.54 11.05
N GLU A 34 -0.05 -0.15 9.96
CA GLU A 34 0.05 -1.62 9.90
C GLU A 34 1.09 -2.14 10.92
N ARG A 35 2.28 -1.54 10.96
CA ARG A 35 3.32 -1.93 11.92
C ARG A 35 2.86 -1.69 13.36
N ARG A 36 2.19 -0.57 13.64
CA ARG A 36 1.65 -0.26 14.98
C ARG A 36 0.56 -1.25 15.38
N LEU A 37 -0.36 -1.57 14.48
CA LEU A 37 -1.40 -2.58 14.72
C LEU A 37 -0.78 -3.94 15.06
N LEU A 38 0.25 -4.38 14.34
CA LEU A 38 0.93 -5.64 14.65
C LEU A 38 1.61 -5.61 16.02
N GLN A 39 2.25 -4.49 16.39
CA GLN A 39 2.85 -4.31 17.71
C GLN A 39 1.79 -4.33 18.83
N ASP A 40 0.66 -3.65 18.63
CA ASP A 40 -0.45 -3.65 19.58
C ASP A 40 -1.08 -5.05 19.69
N GLY A 41 -1.21 -5.78 18.57
CA GLY A 41 -1.61 -7.20 18.52
C GLY A 41 -0.83 -8.07 19.50
N MET A 42 0.49 -7.89 19.51
CA MET A 42 1.39 -8.61 20.41
C MET A 42 1.28 -8.12 21.86
N ALA A 43 1.34 -6.81 22.07
CA ALA A 43 1.46 -6.23 23.40
C ALA A 43 0.14 -6.24 24.20
N ARG A 44 -1.01 -6.06 23.53
CA ARG A 44 -2.31 -5.82 24.19
C ARG A 44 -3.27 -7.00 24.08
N TYR A 45 -3.13 -7.81 23.03
CA TYR A 45 -4.05 -8.92 22.74
C TYR A 45 -3.40 -10.29 22.90
N ASN A 46 -2.14 -10.33 23.35
CA ASN A 46 -1.37 -11.56 23.60
C ASN A 46 -1.32 -12.49 22.38
N LEU A 47 -1.22 -11.90 21.19
CA LEU A 47 -1.07 -12.63 19.93
C LEU A 47 0.42 -12.74 19.58
N SER A 48 0.83 -13.86 19.01
CA SER A 48 2.08 -13.90 18.26
C SER A 48 2.01 -12.97 17.04
N LEU A 49 3.16 -12.58 16.50
CA LEU A 49 3.21 -11.78 15.26
C LEU A 49 2.45 -12.47 14.11
N GLU A 50 2.55 -13.79 14.01
CA GLU A 50 1.87 -14.56 12.97
C GLU A 50 0.35 -14.51 13.14
N GLU A 51 -0.16 -14.67 14.37
CA GLU A 51 -1.58 -14.58 14.66
C GLU A 51 -2.13 -13.17 14.43
N ALA A 52 -1.42 -12.14 14.90
CA ALA A 52 -1.80 -10.76 14.66
C ALA A 52 -1.84 -10.46 13.16
N ARG A 53 -0.84 -10.93 12.40
CA ARG A 53 -0.82 -10.79 10.94
C ARG A 53 -1.98 -11.52 10.28
N GLY A 54 -2.28 -12.75 10.72
CA GLY A 54 -3.41 -13.53 10.21
C GLY A 54 -4.74 -12.81 10.40
N VAL A 55 -4.99 -12.29 11.61
CA VAL A 55 -6.23 -11.56 11.94
C VAL A 55 -6.31 -10.22 11.20
N LEU A 56 -5.20 -9.48 11.08
CA LEU A 56 -5.14 -8.25 10.31
C LEU A 56 -5.55 -8.52 8.85
N LEU A 57 -4.92 -9.51 8.21
CA LEU A 57 -5.17 -9.84 6.81
C LEU A 57 -6.60 -10.34 6.59
N SER A 58 -7.12 -11.21 7.47
CA SER A 58 -8.51 -11.67 7.36
C SER A 58 -9.48 -10.51 7.49
N THR A 59 -9.28 -9.63 8.48
CA THR A 59 -10.16 -8.47 8.71
C THR A 59 -10.13 -7.50 7.54
N VAL A 60 -8.94 -7.19 7.00
CA VAL A 60 -8.80 -6.32 5.82
C VAL A 60 -9.54 -6.90 4.62
N ASN A 61 -9.39 -8.21 4.36
CA ASN A 61 -10.04 -8.88 3.25
C ASN A 61 -11.58 -8.92 3.42
N ASP A 62 -12.06 -9.31 4.60
CA ASP A 62 -13.49 -9.43 4.90
C ASP A 62 -14.23 -8.09 4.79
N GLN A 63 -13.56 -6.98 5.08
CA GLN A 63 -14.14 -5.64 5.06
C GLN A 63 -13.85 -4.88 3.76
N GLY A 64 -13.11 -5.46 2.81
CA GLY A 64 -12.71 -4.78 1.57
C GLY A 64 -11.84 -3.53 1.83
N PHE A 65 -11.02 -3.58 2.88
CA PHE A 65 -9.99 -2.57 3.14
C PHE A 65 -8.75 -2.85 2.30
N SER A 66 -7.81 -1.90 2.29
CA SER A 66 -6.56 -2.04 1.55
C SER A 66 -5.36 -1.70 2.43
N LEU A 67 -4.33 -2.53 2.37
CA LEU A 67 -3.03 -2.21 2.97
C LEU A 67 -2.17 -1.46 1.96
N GLN A 68 -1.39 -0.50 2.44
CA GLN A 68 -0.40 0.19 1.61
C GLN A 68 0.54 -0.80 0.91
N ARG A 69 1.07 -1.78 1.64
CA ARG A 69 2.01 -2.77 1.07
C ARG A 69 1.39 -3.61 -0.04
N ALA A 70 0.13 -4.02 0.14
CA ALA A 70 -0.60 -4.78 -0.88
C ALA A 70 -0.87 -3.91 -2.11
N THR A 71 -1.30 -2.66 -1.89
CA THR A 71 -1.51 -1.68 -2.96
C THR A 71 -0.22 -1.42 -3.74
N GLU A 72 0.91 -1.23 -3.05
CA GLU A 72 2.23 -1.00 -3.65
C GLU A 72 2.71 -2.22 -4.45
N ALA A 73 2.46 -3.44 -3.97
CA ALA A 73 2.76 -4.66 -4.71
C ALA A 73 2.00 -4.73 -6.04
N GLU A 74 0.70 -4.43 -6.03
CA GLU A 74 -0.10 -4.41 -7.26
C GLU A 74 0.33 -3.29 -8.23
N ILE A 75 0.64 -2.10 -7.71
CA ILE A 75 1.17 -1.00 -8.53
C ILE A 75 2.51 -1.40 -9.16
N ARG A 76 3.40 -2.03 -8.38
CA ARG A 76 4.68 -2.54 -8.89
C ARG A 76 4.43 -3.51 -10.04
N ASP A 77 3.53 -4.47 -9.87
CA ASP A 77 3.26 -5.49 -10.89
C ASP A 77 2.73 -4.85 -12.18
N LEU A 78 1.84 -3.85 -12.07
CA LEU A 78 1.39 -3.05 -13.22
C LEU A 78 2.57 -2.35 -13.92
N ILE A 79 3.43 -1.67 -13.17
CA ILE A 79 4.59 -0.95 -13.72
C ILE A 79 5.56 -1.92 -14.41
N LEU A 80 5.79 -3.10 -13.83
CA LEU A 80 6.65 -4.13 -14.43
C LEU A 80 6.08 -4.63 -15.75
N VAL A 81 4.77 -4.93 -15.81
CA VAL A 81 4.09 -5.36 -17.04
C VAL A 81 4.16 -4.27 -18.12
N GLN A 82 3.86 -3.02 -17.77
CA GLN A 82 3.89 -1.91 -18.72
C GLN A 82 5.32 -1.63 -19.22
N SER A 83 6.29 -1.60 -18.32
CA SER A 83 7.68 -1.32 -18.68
C SER A 83 8.34 -2.43 -19.49
N ALA A 84 7.93 -3.70 -19.31
CA ALA A 84 8.42 -4.83 -20.10
C ALA A 84 8.02 -4.74 -21.58
N ARG A 85 6.86 -4.14 -21.89
CA ARG A 85 6.41 -3.88 -23.28
C ARG A 85 7.24 -2.80 -23.98
N ASN A 86 8.04 -2.07 -23.22
CA ASN A 86 8.78 -0.91 -23.69
C ASN A 86 10.29 -1.19 -23.75
N ARG A 87 10.94 -0.79 -24.85
CA ARG A 87 12.39 -0.97 -25.01
C ARG A 87 13.17 -0.36 -23.85
N GLY A 88 13.97 -1.19 -23.18
CA GLY A 88 14.85 -0.79 -22.09
C GLY A 88 14.15 -0.58 -20.74
N ARG A 89 13.03 -1.28 -20.47
CA ARG A 89 12.30 -1.26 -19.19
C ARG A 89 11.93 0.15 -18.75
N ARG A 90 11.14 0.81 -19.60
CA ARG A 90 10.80 2.24 -19.44
C ARG A 90 9.32 2.49 -19.31
N LEU A 91 8.95 3.51 -18.55
CA LEU A 91 7.57 3.96 -18.37
C LEU A 91 7.35 5.34 -19.01
N SER A 92 6.28 5.50 -19.79
CA SER A 92 5.84 6.80 -20.30
C SER A 92 5.17 7.64 -19.22
N LYS A 93 5.02 8.95 -19.48
CA LYS A 93 4.28 9.85 -18.58
C LYS A 93 2.81 9.42 -18.42
N ALA A 94 2.19 8.89 -19.47
CA ALA A 94 0.81 8.43 -19.45
C ALA A 94 0.65 7.15 -18.61
N GLU A 95 1.52 6.15 -18.82
CA GLU A 95 1.58 4.92 -18.01
C GLU A 95 1.86 5.23 -16.53
N PHE A 96 2.77 6.17 -16.25
CA PHE A 96 3.01 6.66 -14.88
C PHE A 96 1.75 7.27 -14.26
N GLN A 97 1.04 8.14 -14.99
CA GLN A 97 -0.15 8.80 -14.50
C GLN A 97 -1.29 7.79 -14.26
N GLN A 98 -1.41 6.75 -15.10
CA GLN A 98 -2.33 5.64 -14.87
C GLN A 98 -2.01 4.89 -13.56
N ALA A 99 -0.73 4.60 -13.30
CA ALA A 99 -0.33 3.98 -12.04
C ALA A 99 -0.64 4.86 -10.81
N VAL A 100 -0.47 6.19 -10.93
CA VAL A 100 -0.84 7.16 -9.88
C VAL A 100 -2.34 7.16 -9.62
N GLU A 101 -3.16 7.16 -10.67
CA GLU A 101 -4.62 7.11 -10.55
C GLU A 101 -5.08 5.80 -9.92
N MET A 102 -4.49 4.66 -10.32
CA MET A 102 -4.76 3.37 -9.72
C MET A 102 -4.38 3.33 -8.23
N TYR A 103 -3.22 3.88 -7.87
CA TYR A 103 -2.80 3.99 -6.46
C TYR A 103 -3.83 4.79 -5.66
N ARG A 104 -4.21 5.98 -6.16
CA ARG A 104 -5.20 6.84 -5.48
C ARG A 104 -6.55 6.16 -5.30
N ALA A 105 -7.05 5.50 -6.35
CA ALA A 105 -8.32 4.77 -6.30
C ALA A 105 -8.31 3.70 -5.20
N LYS A 106 -7.21 2.94 -5.08
CA LYS A 106 -7.04 1.90 -4.04
C LYS A 106 -6.89 2.46 -2.63
N THR A 107 -6.30 3.64 -2.49
CA THR A 107 -6.21 4.33 -1.19
C THR A 107 -7.47 5.10 -0.80
N LYS A 108 -8.55 5.04 -1.60
CA LYS A 108 -9.86 5.68 -1.33
C LYS A 108 -9.74 7.15 -0.91
N GLY A 109 -8.78 7.89 -1.49
CA GLY A 109 -8.58 9.32 -1.25
C GLY A 109 -7.80 9.68 0.02
N ARG A 110 -7.33 8.71 0.81
CA ARG A 110 -6.49 8.95 2.00
C ARG A 110 -5.08 9.45 1.66
N VAL A 111 -4.69 9.30 0.39
CA VAL A 111 -3.41 9.72 -0.18
C VAL A 111 -3.64 10.82 -1.21
N THR A 112 -2.88 11.90 -1.10
CA THR A 112 -2.94 13.03 -2.04
C THR A 112 -2.36 12.64 -3.40
N VAL A 113 -2.61 13.44 -4.44
CA VAL A 113 -2.02 13.18 -5.77
C VAL A 113 -0.49 13.21 -5.71
N ASP A 114 0.09 14.16 -4.98
CA ASP A 114 1.53 14.32 -4.92
C ASP A 114 2.18 13.21 -4.09
N GLU A 115 1.56 12.77 -3.00
CA GLU A 115 1.99 11.59 -2.27
C GLU A 115 1.92 10.34 -3.16
N ALA A 116 0.83 10.13 -3.91
CA ALA A 116 0.72 9.01 -4.84
C ALA A 116 1.80 9.05 -5.93
N ARG A 117 2.13 10.24 -6.47
CA ARG A 117 3.24 10.42 -7.42
C ARG A 117 4.58 10.03 -6.81
N LEU A 118 4.84 10.42 -5.57
CA LEU A 118 6.07 10.06 -4.86
C LEU A 118 6.16 8.56 -4.62
N ARG A 119 5.04 7.91 -4.25
CA ARG A 119 4.99 6.45 -4.06
C ARG A 119 5.25 5.69 -5.36
N VAL A 120 4.57 6.05 -6.45
CA VAL A 120 4.78 5.43 -7.77
C VAL A 120 6.22 5.65 -8.25
N LYS A 121 6.79 6.84 -8.02
CA LYS A 121 8.19 7.14 -8.31
C LYS A 121 9.15 6.25 -7.50
N ALA A 122 8.93 6.10 -6.20
CA ALA A 122 9.73 5.22 -5.36
C ALA A 122 9.69 3.77 -5.87
N ILE A 123 8.50 3.26 -6.21
CA ILE A 123 8.36 1.91 -6.80
C ILE A 123 9.14 1.78 -8.11
N MET A 124 9.09 2.78 -8.99
CA MET A 124 9.88 2.78 -10.22
C MET A 124 11.38 2.73 -9.94
N ASP A 125 11.86 3.57 -9.03
CA ASP A 125 13.28 3.68 -8.68
C ASP A 125 13.79 2.36 -8.04
N GLU A 126 13.05 1.80 -7.07
CA GLU A 126 13.33 0.51 -6.42
C GLU A 126 13.38 -0.66 -7.41
N ASN A 127 12.60 -0.59 -8.48
CA ASN A 127 12.50 -1.65 -9.49
C ASN A 127 13.32 -1.36 -10.75
N ASN A 128 14.21 -0.36 -10.72
CA ASN A 128 15.07 0.03 -11.85
C ASN A 128 14.27 0.34 -13.14
N VAL A 129 13.05 0.85 -13.01
CA VAL A 129 12.20 1.23 -14.15
C VAL A 129 12.44 2.69 -14.49
N GLN A 130 12.88 2.96 -15.71
CA GLN A 130 13.34 4.28 -16.10
C GLN A 130 12.23 5.12 -16.75
N PRO A 131 12.14 6.45 -16.52
CA PRO A 131 11.19 7.29 -17.22
C PRO A 131 11.59 7.48 -18.68
N LYS A 132 10.61 7.35 -19.59
CA LYS A 132 10.75 7.79 -20.98
C LYS A 132 10.82 9.32 -21.05
N ARG A 133 11.52 9.82 -22.08
CA ARG A 133 11.50 11.25 -22.40
C ARG A 133 10.11 11.63 -22.93
N ALA A 134 9.61 12.80 -22.54
CA ALA A 134 8.35 13.36 -23.03
C ALA A 134 8.53 14.85 -23.38
N GLY A 135 7.61 15.40 -24.17
CA GLY A 135 7.64 16.78 -24.67
C GLY A 135 7.63 16.86 -26.20
N TRP A 136 6.96 17.88 -26.73
CA TRP A 136 6.84 18.10 -28.18
C TRP A 136 8.11 18.74 -28.77
N VAL A 137 8.61 19.82 -28.15
CA VAL A 137 9.80 20.56 -28.61
C VAL A 137 11.11 19.97 -28.06
N ILE A 138 11.18 19.71 -26.75
CA ILE A 138 12.37 19.14 -26.10
C ILE A 138 11.96 17.88 -25.34
N ARG A 139 12.34 16.72 -25.90
CA ARG A 139 12.11 15.41 -25.25
C ARG A 139 13.01 15.29 -24.02
N SER A 140 12.45 15.45 -22.83
CA SER A 140 13.19 15.41 -21.56
C SER A 140 12.51 14.55 -20.50
N ARG A 141 13.23 14.28 -19.40
CA ARG A 141 12.70 13.60 -18.20
C ARG A 141 12.25 14.59 -17.12
N ARG A 142 12.11 15.88 -17.45
CA ARG A 142 11.75 16.92 -16.47
C ARG A 142 10.45 16.61 -15.73
N TRP A 143 9.47 16.01 -16.42
CA TRP A 143 8.20 15.59 -15.83
C TRP A 143 8.35 14.59 -14.67
N TYR A 144 9.39 13.76 -14.68
CA TYR A 144 9.70 12.79 -13.62
C TYR A 144 10.61 13.39 -12.56
N ASN A 145 11.61 14.17 -13.00
CA ASN A 145 12.60 14.79 -12.12
C ASN A 145 12.01 15.93 -11.27
N SER A 146 10.90 16.54 -11.71
CA SER A 146 10.19 17.57 -10.95
C SER A 146 9.38 17.00 -9.78
N ILE A 147 9.17 15.69 -9.72
CA ILE A 147 8.48 15.03 -8.61
C ILE A 147 9.46 14.93 -7.45
N LYS A 148 9.29 15.78 -6.44
CA LYS A 148 10.12 15.84 -5.24
C LYS A 148 9.23 15.89 -4.01
N ALA A 149 9.71 15.33 -2.91
CA ALA A 149 9.09 15.59 -1.61
C ALA A 149 9.19 17.10 -1.36
N THR A 150 8.06 17.73 -1.04
CA THR A 150 7.99 19.14 -0.65
C THR A 150 8.68 19.32 0.69
#